data_AF-A0A6M5YHU4-F1
#
_entry.id   AF-A0A6M5YHU4-F1
#
_cell.length_a   1.000
_cell.length_b   1.000
_cell.length_c   1.000
_cell.angle_alpha   90.00
_cell.angle_beta   90.00
_cell.angle_gamma   90.00
#
_symmetry.space_group_name_H-M   'P 1'
#
loop_
_entity.id
_entity.type
_entity.pdbx_description
1 polymer ?
#
loop_
_entity_poly.entity_id
_entity_poly.type
_entity_poly.pdbx_seq_one_letter_code
_entity_poly.pdbx_strand_id
1 'polypeptide(L)'
;MPRLAYVTDAGDNETTYFDAVLRPMVHPRTGEKLVWQRILDFYHAMERVWTLADVLFGDDTRGRWAWGRRMGTLLKKPNGPFRVLHAAAALKARRVLNGVAGAEYQKASNYLRTRTQWMQYAEYARLQLPLGSGIVEAACKTIYTQRLKLSGMRWTKAGAQVIPGWAHYEPVTL
;
A
#
# COMPACT_ATOMS: atom_id res chain seq x y z
N MET A 1 20.17 -12.21 3.83
CA MET A 1 20.11 -10.88 4.48
C MET A 1 18.67 -10.58 4.87
N PRO A 2 18.39 -9.92 6.02
CA PRO A 2 17.03 -9.49 6.37
C PRO A 2 16.51 -8.50 5.31
N ARG A 3 15.29 -8.70 4.83
CA ARG A 3 14.62 -7.79 3.89
C ARG A 3 13.80 -6.77 4.68
N LEU A 4 13.98 -5.48 4.36
CA LEU A 4 13.18 -4.41 4.94
C LEU A 4 11.87 -4.31 4.17
N ALA A 5 10.73 -4.25 4.88
CA ALA A 5 9.43 -4.12 4.24
C ALA A 5 8.76 -2.79 4.64
N TYR A 6 8.23 -2.09 3.64
CA TYR A 6 7.42 -0.89 3.80
C TYR A 6 6.00 -1.21 3.35
N VAL A 7 5.09 -1.38 4.32
CA VAL A 7 3.68 -1.71 4.09
C VAL A 7 2.84 -0.47 4.28
N THR A 8 2.16 -0.02 3.23
CA THR A 8 1.29 1.17 3.28
C THR A 8 0.14 1.07 2.28
N ASP A 9 -0.81 2.00 2.35
CA ASP A 9 -1.85 2.20 1.34
C ASP A 9 -1.32 2.83 0.03
N ALA A 10 -0.03 3.14 -0.04
CA ALA A 10 0.61 3.83 -1.15
C ALA A 10 -0.14 5.11 -1.59
N GLY A 11 -0.59 5.91 -0.62
CA GLY A 11 -0.98 7.30 -0.82
C GLY A 11 0.20 8.17 -1.24
N ASP A 12 -0.08 9.44 -1.57
CA ASP A 12 0.92 10.38 -2.06
C ASP A 12 1.96 10.69 -0.98
N ASN A 13 1.53 10.81 0.28
CA ASN A 13 2.42 11.07 1.42
C ASN A 13 3.35 9.87 1.67
N GLU A 14 2.83 8.66 1.63
CA GLU A 14 3.55 7.41 1.85
C GLU A 14 4.55 7.15 0.71
N THR A 15 4.15 7.46 -0.52
CA THR A 15 5.03 7.37 -1.69
C THR A 15 6.16 8.40 -1.59
N THR A 16 5.83 9.65 -1.26
CA THR A 16 6.81 10.72 -1.06
C THR A 16 7.79 10.36 0.05
N TYR A 17 7.30 9.86 1.18
CA TYR A 17 8.15 9.42 2.29
C TYR A 17 9.07 8.27 1.86
N PHE A 18 8.57 7.29 1.12
CA PHE A 18 9.42 6.21 0.60
C PHE A 18 10.55 6.77 -0.27
N ASP A 19 10.24 7.63 -1.24
CA ASP A 19 11.23 8.13 -2.19
C ASP A 19 12.22 9.11 -1.57
N ALA A 20 11.76 10.00 -0.70
CA ALA A 20 12.59 11.02 -0.07
C ALA A 20 13.40 10.49 1.13
N VAL A 21 12.87 9.53 1.87
CA VAL A 21 13.44 9.10 3.16
C VAL A 21 13.98 7.68 3.10
N LEU A 22 13.17 6.69 2.73
CA LEU A 22 13.57 5.28 2.85
C LEU A 22 14.52 4.84 1.74
N ARG A 23 14.20 5.19 0.50
CA ARG A 23 14.95 4.81 -0.71
C ARG A 23 16.43 5.22 -0.69
N PRO A 24 16.83 6.43 -0.21
CA PRO A 24 18.24 6.80 -0.14
C PRO A 24 18.98 6.24 1.09
N MET A 25 18.30 5.58 2.03
CA MET A 25 18.96 5.12 3.27
C MET A 25 20.10 4.12 3.01
N VAL A 26 21.16 4.30 3.77
CA VAL A 26 22.33 3.41 3.81
C VAL A 26 22.49 2.81 5.21
N HIS A 27 23.10 1.64 5.27
CA HIS A 27 23.39 0.96 6.52
C HIS A 27 24.48 1.73 7.30
N PRO A 28 24.24 2.12 8.56
CA PRO A 28 25.09 3.08 9.27
C PRO A 28 26.50 2.56 9.59
N ARG A 29 26.71 1.24 9.56
CA ARG A 29 28.04 0.64 9.81
C ARG A 29 28.79 0.21 8.55
N THR A 30 28.08 -0.10 7.47
CA THR A 30 28.70 -0.64 6.25
C THR A 30 28.63 0.33 5.07
N GLY A 31 27.82 1.38 5.15
CA GLY A 31 27.60 2.33 4.05
C GLY A 31 26.79 1.77 2.87
N GLU A 32 26.43 0.49 2.90
CA GLU A 32 25.67 -0.16 1.83
C GLU A 32 24.24 0.36 1.75
N LYS A 33 23.69 0.48 0.55
CA LYS A 33 22.28 0.88 0.36
C LYS A 33 21.33 -0.14 0.97
N LEU A 34 20.33 0.35 1.70
CA LEU A 34 19.26 -0.48 2.21
C LEU A 34 18.29 -0.85 1.09
N VAL A 35 17.96 -2.13 0.98
CA VAL A 35 17.00 -2.64 -0.01
C VAL A 35 15.64 -2.81 0.65
N TRP A 36 14.66 -2.06 0.14
CA TRP A 36 13.29 -2.03 0.65
C TRP A 36 12.31 -2.73 -0.29
N GLN A 37 11.51 -3.64 0.26
CA GLN A 37 10.33 -4.18 -0.41
C GLN A 37 9.12 -3.29 -0.10
N ARG A 38 8.57 -2.65 -1.12
CA ARG A 38 7.28 -1.96 -1.03
C ARG A 38 6.15 -2.97 -1.13
N ILE A 39 5.19 -2.87 -0.23
CA ILE A 39 4.02 -3.74 -0.16
C ILE A 39 2.79 -2.85 -0.01
N LEU A 40 1.84 -3.01 -0.91
CA LEU A 40 0.53 -2.39 -0.74
C LEU A 40 -0.22 -3.13 0.36
N ASP A 41 -0.74 -2.41 1.33
CA ASP A 41 -1.53 -2.97 2.41
C ASP A 41 -2.73 -3.75 1.85
N PHE A 42 -2.80 -5.02 2.22
CA PHE A 42 -3.85 -5.93 1.83
C PHE A 42 -5.24 -5.45 2.23
N TYR A 43 -5.40 -4.83 3.40
CA TYR A 43 -6.70 -4.35 3.86
C TYR A 43 -7.16 -3.13 3.05
N HIS A 44 -6.24 -2.22 2.71
CA HIS A 44 -6.55 -1.10 1.80
C HIS A 44 -6.85 -1.59 0.37
N ALA A 45 -6.14 -2.60 -0.13
CA ALA A 45 -6.48 -3.23 -1.39
C ALA A 45 -7.88 -3.88 -1.32
N MET A 46 -8.22 -4.51 -0.20
CA MET A 46 -9.52 -5.11 0.04
C MET A 46 -10.66 -4.09 0.10
N GLU A 47 -10.44 -2.89 0.64
CA GLU A 47 -11.44 -1.82 0.58
C GLU A 47 -11.84 -1.50 -0.86
N ARG A 48 -10.87 -1.42 -1.78
CA ARG A 48 -11.15 -1.18 -3.21
C ARG A 48 -11.83 -2.36 -3.87
N VAL A 49 -11.49 -3.59 -3.45
CA VAL A 49 -12.25 -4.76 -3.87
C VAL A 49 -13.69 -4.68 -3.38
N TRP A 50 -13.93 -4.24 -2.15
CA TRP A 50 -15.29 -4.04 -1.64
C TRP A 50 -16.04 -2.93 -2.38
N THR A 51 -15.40 -1.81 -2.70
CA THR A 51 -15.98 -0.78 -3.56
C THR A 51 -16.37 -1.34 -4.93
N LEU A 52 -15.53 -2.17 -5.56
CA LEU A 52 -15.88 -2.85 -6.80
C LEU A 52 -17.08 -3.79 -6.61
N ALA A 53 -17.15 -4.51 -5.50
CA ALA A 53 -18.28 -5.37 -5.18
C ALA A 53 -19.58 -4.57 -5.01
N ASP A 54 -19.53 -3.44 -4.30
CA ASP A 54 -20.67 -2.55 -4.08
C ASP A 54 -21.26 -2.07 -5.42
N VAL A 55 -20.41 -1.49 -6.28
CA VAL A 55 -20.89 -0.94 -7.56
C VAL A 55 -21.31 -2.02 -8.56
N LEU A 56 -20.69 -3.20 -8.51
CA LEU A 56 -21.01 -4.29 -9.44
C LEU A 56 -22.28 -5.05 -9.05
N PHE A 57 -22.61 -5.14 -7.76
CA PHE A 57 -23.74 -5.95 -7.29
C PHE A 57 -24.94 -5.11 -6.81
N GLY A 58 -24.75 -3.83 -6.49
CA GLY A 58 -25.83 -2.96 -6.02
C GLY A 58 -26.52 -3.55 -4.80
N ASP A 59 -27.85 -3.72 -4.88
CA ASP A 59 -28.68 -4.25 -3.79
C ASP A 59 -28.50 -5.76 -3.55
N ASP A 60 -27.82 -6.49 -4.46
CA ASP A 60 -27.51 -7.91 -4.26
C ASP A 60 -26.41 -8.10 -3.20
N THR A 61 -26.84 -8.03 -1.95
CA THR A 61 -25.98 -8.16 -0.78
C THR A 61 -25.28 -9.52 -0.75
N ARG A 62 -25.98 -10.61 -1.12
CA ARG A 62 -25.40 -11.96 -1.08
C ARG A 62 -24.30 -12.11 -2.13
N GLY A 63 -24.56 -11.67 -3.36
CA GLY A 63 -23.59 -11.67 -4.45
C GLY A 63 -22.37 -10.79 -4.14
N ARG A 64 -22.59 -9.59 -3.61
CA ARG A 64 -21.53 -8.69 -3.13
C ARG A 64 -20.59 -9.38 -2.15
N TRP A 65 -21.13 -9.93 -1.06
CA TRP A 65 -20.34 -10.59 -0.01
C TRP A 65 -19.59 -11.82 -0.54
N ALA A 66 -20.26 -12.65 -1.32
CA ALA A 66 -19.64 -13.84 -1.92
C ALA A 66 -18.48 -13.45 -2.85
N TRP A 67 -18.68 -12.44 -3.69
CA TRP A 67 -17.66 -11.97 -4.63
C TRP A 67 -16.47 -11.33 -3.92
N GLY A 68 -16.70 -10.41 -2.97
CA GLY A 68 -15.61 -9.75 -2.23
C GLY A 68 -14.73 -10.74 -1.45
N ARG A 69 -15.32 -11.72 -0.77
CA ARG A 69 -14.57 -12.80 -0.09
C ARG A 69 -13.75 -13.65 -1.07
N ARG A 70 -14.35 -14.01 -2.21
CA ARG A 70 -13.67 -14.77 -3.27
C ARG A 70 -12.50 -13.98 -3.84
N MET A 71 -12.66 -12.68 -4.09
CA MET A 71 -11.60 -11.82 -4.61
C MET A 71 -10.48 -11.59 -3.59
N GLY A 72 -10.80 -11.47 -2.29
CA GLY A 72 -9.77 -11.42 -1.25
C GLY A 72 -8.94 -12.69 -1.15
N THR A 73 -9.56 -13.85 -1.34
CA THR A 73 -8.84 -15.14 -1.47
C THR A 73 -7.97 -15.15 -2.72
N LEU A 74 -8.49 -14.62 -3.83
CA LEU A 74 -7.82 -14.56 -5.13
C LEU A 74 -6.60 -13.64 -5.12
N LEU A 75 -6.67 -12.50 -4.43
CA LEU A 75 -5.55 -11.56 -4.25
C LEU A 75 -4.32 -12.24 -3.65
N LYS A 76 -4.52 -13.21 -2.75
CA LYS A 76 -3.44 -13.97 -2.10
C LYS A 76 -2.86 -15.10 -2.96
N LYS A 77 -3.34 -15.28 -4.19
CA LYS A 77 -2.85 -16.29 -5.13
C LYS A 77 -1.87 -15.67 -6.14
N PRO A 78 -1.04 -16.48 -6.84
CA PRO A 78 -0.21 -15.99 -7.93
C PRO A 78 -1.05 -15.23 -8.97
N ASN A 79 -0.52 -14.09 -9.42
CA ASN A 79 -1.19 -13.15 -10.32
C ASN A 79 -2.56 -12.64 -9.81
N GLY A 80 -2.81 -12.71 -8.50
CA GLY A 80 -4.07 -12.36 -7.85
C GLY A 80 -4.65 -11.00 -8.27
N PRO A 81 -3.87 -9.90 -8.24
CA PRO A 81 -4.35 -8.57 -8.63
C PRO A 81 -4.91 -8.53 -10.05
N PHE A 82 -4.20 -9.12 -11.02
CA PHE A 82 -4.65 -9.22 -12.40
C PHE A 82 -5.92 -10.05 -12.54
N ARG A 83 -6.01 -11.16 -11.82
CA ARG A 83 -7.20 -12.03 -11.83
C ARG A 83 -8.42 -11.33 -11.25
N VAL A 84 -8.25 -10.51 -10.21
CA VAL A 84 -9.32 -9.69 -9.63
C VAL A 84 -9.78 -8.62 -10.61
N LEU A 85 -8.84 -7.87 -11.21
CA LEU A 85 -9.15 -6.85 -12.21
C LEU A 85 -9.88 -7.44 -13.43
N HIS A 86 -9.44 -8.61 -13.90
CA HIS A 86 -10.09 -9.33 -14.98
C HIS A 86 -11.51 -9.78 -14.60
N ALA A 87 -11.70 -10.31 -13.40
CA ALA A 87 -13.02 -10.71 -12.90
C ALA A 87 -13.97 -9.51 -12.77
N ALA A 88 -13.48 -8.37 -12.28
CA ALA A 88 -14.24 -7.12 -12.21
C ALA A 88 -14.63 -6.61 -13.59
N ALA A 89 -13.68 -6.59 -14.54
CA ALA A 89 -13.95 -6.18 -15.92
C ALA A 89 -14.99 -7.06 -16.63
N ALA A 90 -14.93 -8.38 -16.42
CA ALA A 90 -15.91 -9.31 -16.98
C ALA A 90 -17.33 -9.08 -16.45
N LEU A 91 -17.47 -8.72 -15.16
CA LEU A 91 -18.76 -8.34 -14.58
C LEU A 91 -19.24 -6.98 -15.08
N LYS A 92 -18.33 -6.00 -15.15
CA LYS A 92 -18.61 -4.66 -15.69
C LYS A 92 -19.12 -4.74 -17.11
N ALA A 93 -18.55 -5.59 -17.97
CA ALA A 93 -18.97 -5.75 -19.36
C ALA A 93 -20.44 -6.18 -19.54
N ARG A 94 -21.06 -6.75 -18.49
CA ARG A 94 -22.46 -7.20 -18.48
C ARG A 94 -23.40 -6.17 -17.84
N ARG A 95 -22.90 -5.00 -17.46
CA ARG A 95 -23.63 -3.99 -16.68
C ARG A 95 -23.36 -2.59 -17.22
N VAL A 96 -24.35 -1.72 -17.10
CA VAL A 96 -24.19 -0.29 -17.36
C VAL A 96 -24.01 0.42 -16.03
N LEU A 97 -22.81 0.96 -15.79
CA LEU A 97 -22.50 1.74 -14.59
C LEU A 97 -22.45 3.22 -14.97
N ASN A 98 -23.43 4.00 -14.52
CA ASN A 98 -23.56 5.42 -14.83
C ASN A 98 -23.29 6.29 -13.60
N GLY A 99 -22.97 7.56 -13.85
CA GLY A 99 -22.78 8.57 -12.80
C GLY A 99 -21.76 8.13 -11.74
N VAL A 100 -22.16 8.22 -10.48
CA VAL A 100 -21.32 7.94 -9.30
C VAL A 100 -20.78 6.50 -9.31
N ALA A 101 -21.61 5.50 -9.65
CA ALA A 101 -21.19 4.10 -9.66
C ALA A 101 -20.10 3.82 -10.72
N GLY A 102 -20.20 4.47 -11.89
CA GLY A 102 -19.17 4.39 -12.92
C GLY A 102 -17.86 5.04 -12.48
N ALA A 103 -17.93 6.20 -11.84
CA ALA A 103 -16.75 6.90 -11.32
C ALA A 103 -16.03 6.10 -10.22
N GLU A 104 -16.78 5.55 -9.25
CA GLU A 104 -16.22 4.73 -8.17
C GLU A 104 -15.61 3.43 -8.69
N TYR A 105 -16.24 2.77 -9.67
CA TYR A 105 -15.64 1.62 -10.36
C TYR A 105 -14.28 1.99 -10.96
N GLN A 106 -14.21 3.10 -11.71
CA GLN A 106 -12.97 3.49 -12.38
C GLN A 106 -11.89 3.86 -11.38
N LYS A 107 -12.23 4.60 -10.31
CA LYS A 107 -11.32 4.97 -9.24
C LYS A 107 -10.74 3.73 -8.54
N ALA A 108 -11.59 2.80 -8.12
CA ALA A 108 -11.17 1.56 -7.45
C ALA A 108 -10.35 0.64 -8.38
N SER A 109 -10.80 0.45 -9.61
CA SER A 109 -10.09 -0.35 -10.62
C SER A 109 -8.73 0.25 -10.97
N ASN A 110 -8.64 1.57 -11.14
CA ASN A 110 -7.39 2.24 -11.45
C ASN A 110 -6.40 2.18 -10.29
N TYR A 111 -6.88 2.35 -9.05
CA TYR A 111 -6.05 2.21 -7.87
C TYR A 111 -5.37 0.84 -7.80
N LEU A 112 -6.14 -0.25 -7.99
CA LEU A 112 -5.59 -1.60 -7.99
C LEU A 112 -4.66 -1.84 -9.19
N ARG A 113 -5.04 -1.36 -10.38
CA ARG A 113 -4.27 -1.53 -11.62
C ARG A 113 -2.88 -0.90 -11.56
N THR A 114 -2.77 0.34 -11.09
CA THR A 114 -1.49 1.05 -11.02
C THR A 114 -0.56 0.51 -9.93
N ARG A 115 -1.11 -0.22 -8.94
CA ARG A 115 -0.38 -0.73 -7.77
C ARG A 115 -0.14 -2.24 -7.79
N THR A 116 -0.49 -2.93 -8.88
CA THR A 116 -0.33 -4.39 -9.03
C THR A 116 1.08 -4.89 -8.65
N GLN A 117 2.13 -4.15 -9.02
CA GLN A 117 3.52 -4.47 -8.67
C GLN A 117 3.79 -4.58 -7.16
N TRP A 118 3.01 -3.88 -6.32
CA TRP A 118 3.15 -3.93 -4.86
C TRP A 118 2.14 -4.86 -4.21
N MET A 119 1.34 -5.59 -4.99
CA MET A 119 0.30 -6.51 -4.52
C MET A 119 0.65 -7.99 -4.76
N GLN A 120 1.95 -8.31 -4.80
CA GLN A 120 2.46 -9.68 -5.02
C GLN A 120 2.32 -10.53 -3.75
N TYR A 121 1.11 -10.60 -3.17
CA TYR A 121 0.84 -11.17 -1.86
C TYR A 121 1.23 -12.64 -1.71
N ALA A 122 1.09 -13.43 -2.77
CA ALA A 122 1.53 -14.83 -2.77
C ALA A 122 3.05 -14.96 -2.55
N GLU A 123 3.83 -14.08 -3.17
CA GLU A 123 5.27 -14.04 -3.00
C GLU A 123 5.64 -13.52 -1.61
N TYR A 124 4.99 -12.44 -1.17
CA TYR A 124 5.23 -11.86 0.15
C TYR A 124 4.93 -12.85 1.27
N ALA A 125 3.85 -13.62 1.17
CA ALA A 125 3.52 -14.67 2.12
C ALA A 125 4.59 -15.77 2.16
N ARG A 126 5.08 -16.21 0.99
CA ARG A 126 6.18 -17.20 0.89
C ARG A 126 7.47 -16.69 1.53
N LEU A 127 7.72 -15.39 1.42
CA LEU A 127 8.85 -14.70 2.02
C LEU A 127 8.63 -14.27 3.47
N GLN A 128 7.48 -14.62 4.08
CA GLN A 128 7.08 -14.24 5.43
C GLN A 128 7.10 -12.72 5.67
N LEU A 129 6.81 -11.95 4.62
CA LEU A 129 6.65 -10.50 4.69
C LEU A 129 5.25 -10.14 5.17
N PRO A 130 5.10 -9.04 5.93
CA PRO A 130 3.80 -8.57 6.36
C PRO A 130 2.93 -8.17 5.17
N LEU A 131 1.64 -8.51 5.23
CA LEU A 131 0.70 -8.23 4.14
C LEU A 131 -0.19 -7.01 4.42
N GLY A 132 -0.31 -6.56 5.67
CA GLY A 132 -1.13 -5.40 6.02
C GLY A 132 -0.65 -4.72 7.29
N SER A 133 -1.04 -3.47 7.48
CA SER A 133 -0.65 -2.62 8.61
C SER A 133 -1.53 -2.80 9.86
N GLY A 134 -2.62 -3.58 9.79
CA GLY A 134 -3.60 -3.71 10.90
C GLY A 134 -3.13 -4.42 12.18
N ILE A 135 -2.15 -5.34 12.15
CA ILE A 135 -1.51 -5.87 13.39
C ILE A 135 -0.57 -4.84 14.04
N VAL A 136 -0.35 -3.74 13.33
CA VAL A 136 0.76 -2.80 13.50
C VAL A 136 0.24 -1.39 13.82
N GLU A 137 -1.04 -1.10 13.55
CA GLU A 137 -1.68 0.19 13.79
C GLU A 137 -1.81 0.54 15.28
N ALA A 138 -1.90 -0.47 16.15
CA ALA A 138 -1.79 -0.29 17.60
C ALA A 138 -0.37 0.14 18.05
N ALA A 139 0.62 0.12 17.15
CA ALA A 139 2.02 0.42 17.45
C ALA A 139 2.68 1.28 16.36
N CYS A 140 2.10 2.43 16.01
CA CYS A 140 2.76 3.53 15.28
C CYS A 140 3.50 3.17 13.97
N LYS A 141 2.88 3.45 12.81
CA LYS A 141 3.53 3.66 11.48
C LYS A 141 4.83 2.84 11.27
N THR A 142 4.72 1.51 11.30
CA THR A 142 5.91 0.67 11.51
C THR A 142 6.60 0.26 10.21
N ILE A 143 7.87 0.64 10.10
CA ILE A 143 8.88 -0.07 9.31
C ILE A 143 8.99 -1.50 9.88
N TYR A 144 8.52 -2.51 9.15
CA TYR A 144 8.64 -3.89 9.60
C TYR A 144 9.98 -4.46 9.18
N THR A 145 10.69 -5.03 10.15
CA THR A 145 11.85 -5.88 9.91
C THR A 145 11.66 -7.16 10.69
N GLN A 146 11.93 -8.31 10.07
CA GLN A 146 12.07 -9.56 10.82
C GLN A 146 13.35 -9.57 11.72
N ARG A 147 14.17 -8.51 11.70
CA ARG A 147 15.45 -8.41 12.44
C ARG A 147 15.78 -7.02 12.99
N LEU A 148 14.82 -6.25 13.51
CA LEU A 148 15.12 -5.13 14.42
C LEU A 148 15.73 -5.62 15.76
N LYS A 149 15.93 -6.95 15.90
CA LYS A 149 16.73 -7.62 16.93
C LYS A 149 18.24 -7.73 16.61
N LEU A 150 18.81 -6.84 15.79
CA LEU A 150 20.24 -6.57 15.90
C LEU A 150 20.40 -5.50 16.99
N SER A 151 20.38 -5.99 18.23
CA SER A 151 20.59 -5.26 19.48
C SER A 151 21.64 -4.15 19.32
N GLY A 152 21.21 -2.89 19.44
CA GLY A 152 22.11 -1.73 19.55
C GLY A 152 21.90 -0.60 18.54
N MET A 153 20.97 -0.70 17.59
CA MET A 153 20.71 0.39 16.63
C MET A 153 19.72 1.42 17.20
N ARG A 154 20.25 2.53 17.76
CA ARG A 154 19.47 3.75 18.04
C ARG A 154 19.22 4.49 16.73
N TRP A 155 18.04 4.29 16.14
CA TRP A 155 17.55 5.16 15.07
C TRP A 155 16.91 6.37 15.73
N THR A 156 17.63 7.49 15.78
CA THR A 156 17.08 8.74 16.31
C THR A 156 16.02 9.29 15.35
N LYS A 157 14.91 9.80 15.89
CA LYS A 157 13.80 10.49 15.19
C LYS A 157 14.22 11.79 14.46
N ALA A 158 15.52 12.05 14.27
CA ALA A 158 16.05 13.36 13.86
C ALA A 158 15.87 13.68 12.36
N GLY A 159 15.19 12.83 11.57
CA GLY A 159 14.89 13.12 10.16
C GLY A 159 13.43 13.51 9.87
N ALA A 160 12.59 13.63 10.89
CA ALA A 160 11.16 13.85 10.74
C ALA A 160 10.70 15.13 11.47
N GLN A 161 11.20 16.30 11.08
CA GLN A 161 10.54 17.55 11.48
C GLN A 161 10.78 18.71 10.48
N VAL A 162 9.67 19.09 9.84
CA VAL A 162 9.24 20.43 9.35
C VAL A 162 9.80 20.98 8.02
N ILE A 163 8.88 21.19 7.08
CA ILE A 163 8.91 22.19 5.99
C ILE A 163 7.49 22.81 5.94
N PRO A 164 7.26 24.10 5.62
CA PRO A 164 7.78 25.34 6.22
C PRO A 164 6.62 26.32 6.57
N GLY A 165 6.82 27.19 7.57
CA GLY A 165 5.91 28.29 7.89
C GLY A 165 6.60 29.65 7.77
N TRP A 166 6.42 30.29 6.61
CA TRP A 166 6.55 31.71 6.27
C TRP A 166 6.94 32.69 7.38
N ALA A 167 8.05 33.42 7.18
CA ALA A 167 8.21 34.83 7.55
C ALA A 167 9.59 35.40 7.12
N HIS A 168 9.54 36.26 6.11
CA HIS A 168 10.39 37.46 5.87
C HIS A 168 11.85 37.35 5.35
N TYR A 169 12.00 37.73 4.07
CA TYR A 169 12.99 38.69 3.49
C TYR A 169 13.38 39.80 4.51
N GLU A 170 14.60 40.36 4.66
CA GLU A 170 15.84 40.49 3.86
C GLU A 170 17.05 40.82 4.79
N PRO A 171 18.30 40.77 4.28
CA PRO A 171 19.54 40.94 5.04
C PRO A 171 20.12 42.35 4.93
N VAL A 172 20.81 42.86 5.95
CA VAL A 172 21.96 43.78 5.77
C VAL A 172 22.96 43.60 6.92
N THR A 173 24.22 43.48 6.51
CA THR A 173 25.47 43.43 7.27
C THR A 173 25.86 44.74 7.95
N LEU A 174 26.59 44.56 9.08
CA LEU A 174 27.25 45.51 10.01
C LEU A 174 26.37 46.08 11.12
#